data_AF-A0A7Y5JU11-F1
#
_entry.id   AF-A0A7Y5JU11-F1
#
_cell.length_a   1.000
_cell.length_b   1.000
_cell.length_c   1.000
_cell.angle_alpha   90.00
_cell.angle_beta   90.00
_cell.angle_gamma   90.00
#
_symmetry.space_group_name_H-M   'P 1'
#
loop_
_entity.id
_entity.type
_entity.pdbx_description
1 polymer ?
#
loop_
_entity_poly.entity_id
_entity_poly.type
_entity_poly.pdbx_seq_one_letter_code
_entity_poly.pdbx_strand_id
1 'polypeptide(L)'
;MPTDTFGPYQLLKGDPPLGIPPAFWRHLRFERRAAKLYVALATLYVSVLFGLLLLRPTFLFGLPLICWLMVGVFQMFFGLTFRWLFRRSKRRYLARISRWMPWVCVYCGYCLNGLPECHVCPECGRPYNIEELEKVWRRWDNRVAP
;
A
#
# COMPACT_ATOMS: atom_id res chain seq x y z
N MET A 1 -15.64 13.08 13.56
CA MET A 1 -15.30 12.46 12.27
C MET A 1 -14.05 11.63 12.49
N PRO A 2 -14.08 10.29 12.30
CA PRO A 2 -12.86 9.49 12.38
C PRO A 2 -11.99 9.85 11.18
N THR A 3 -10.86 10.50 11.45
CA THR A 3 -9.80 10.62 10.47
C THR A 3 -9.20 9.22 10.32
N ASP A 4 -9.71 8.45 9.36
CA ASP A 4 -9.13 7.18 8.93
C ASP A 4 -7.80 7.45 8.21
N THR A 5 -6.83 7.98 8.95
CA THR A 5 -5.44 8.01 8.53
C THR A 5 -5.00 6.55 8.50
N PHE A 6 -4.98 5.97 7.30
CA PHE A 6 -4.33 4.71 7.01
C PHE A 6 -2.86 4.80 7.43
N GLY A 7 -2.60 4.47 8.70
CA GLY A 7 -1.26 4.43 9.23
C GLY A 7 -0.48 3.32 8.52
N PRO A 8 0.81 3.50 8.23
CA PRO A 8 1.65 2.48 7.61
C PRO A 8 1.62 1.14 8.40
N TYR A 9 1.32 1.20 9.70
CA TYR A 9 1.16 0.03 10.56
C TYR A 9 -0.04 -0.86 10.22
N GLN A 10 -1.17 -0.31 9.75
CA GLN A 10 -2.34 -1.14 9.39
C GLN A 10 -2.06 -2.02 8.16
N LEU A 11 -1.19 -1.56 7.24
CA LEU A 11 -0.75 -2.37 6.10
C LEU A 11 0.06 -3.59 6.52
N LEU A 12 0.74 -3.55 7.67
CA LEU A 12 1.52 -4.69 8.18
C LEU A 12 0.65 -5.79 8.79
N LYS A 13 -0.50 -5.44 9.39
CA LYS A 13 -1.37 -6.35 10.15
C LYS A 13 -2.11 -7.38 9.29
N GLY A 14 -2.21 -7.16 7.97
CA GLY A 14 -2.73 -8.15 7.02
C GLY A 14 -4.24 -8.11 6.79
N ASP A 15 -5.00 -7.61 7.76
CA ASP A 15 -6.46 -7.50 7.67
C ASP A 15 -6.91 -6.31 6.82
N PRO A 16 -7.90 -6.49 5.92
CA PRO A 16 -8.46 -5.38 5.16
C PRO A 16 -9.12 -4.39 6.14
N PRO A 17 -8.74 -3.11 6.10
CA PRO A 17 -9.39 -2.11 6.92
C PRO A 17 -10.86 -1.95 6.50
N LEU A 18 -11.71 -1.68 7.50
CA LEU A 18 -13.13 -1.44 7.32
C LEU A 18 -13.35 -0.34 6.27
N GLY A 19 -14.22 -0.60 5.29
CA GLY A 19 -14.58 0.37 4.25
C GLY A 19 -13.71 0.35 2.99
N ILE A 20 -12.67 -0.50 2.92
CA ILE A 20 -11.93 -0.74 1.67
C ILE A 20 -12.57 -1.91 0.89
N PRO A 21 -12.88 -1.74 -0.41
CA PRO A 21 -13.29 -2.86 -1.27
C PRO A 21 -12.23 -3.98 -1.28
N PRO A 22 -12.59 -5.25 -1.03
CA PRO A 22 -11.62 -6.35 -0.98
C PRO A 22 -10.81 -6.52 -2.29
N ALA A 23 -11.39 -6.10 -3.41
CA ALA A 23 -10.70 -5.96 -4.70
C ALA A 23 -9.43 -5.10 -4.62
N PHE A 24 -9.53 -3.95 -3.95
CA PHE A 24 -8.40 -3.03 -3.75
C PHE A 24 -7.33 -3.65 -2.85
N TRP A 25 -7.76 -4.37 -1.82
CA TRP A 25 -6.87 -5.06 -0.89
C TRP A 25 -5.98 -6.09 -1.59
N ARG A 26 -6.52 -6.76 -2.61
CA ARG A 26 -5.78 -7.73 -3.43
C ARG A 26 -4.65 -7.06 -4.21
N HIS A 27 -4.89 -5.87 -4.77
CA HIS A 27 -3.85 -5.11 -5.47
C HIS A 27 -2.73 -4.67 -4.52
N LEU A 28 -3.08 -4.26 -3.29
CA LEU A 28 -2.15 -3.87 -2.22
C LEU A 28 -1.29 -5.05 -1.69
N ARG A 29 -1.53 -6.30 -2.09
CA ARG A 29 -0.68 -7.43 -1.66
C ARG A 29 0.75 -7.30 -2.15
N PHE A 30 0.95 -6.83 -3.38
CA PHE A 30 2.30 -6.65 -3.94
C PHE A 30 3.06 -5.57 -3.17
N GLU A 31 2.40 -4.44 -2.89
CA GLU A 31 2.99 -3.35 -2.11
C GLU A 31 3.31 -3.77 -0.67
N ARG A 32 2.47 -4.62 -0.05
CA ARG A 32 2.75 -5.17 1.27
C ARG A 32 3.97 -6.09 1.29
N ARG A 33 4.18 -6.90 0.26
CA ARG A 33 5.40 -7.73 0.13
C ARG A 33 6.64 -6.84 -0.02
N ALA A 34 6.57 -5.79 -0.84
CA ALA A 34 7.66 -4.83 -1.00
C ALA A 34 7.97 -4.09 0.32
N ALA A 35 6.95 -3.65 1.06
CA ALA A 35 7.12 -3.01 2.36
C ALA A 35 7.75 -3.95 3.41
N LYS A 36 7.32 -5.21 3.47
CA LYS A 36 7.91 -6.22 4.37
C LYS A 36 9.37 -6.51 4.02
N LEU A 37 9.67 -6.68 2.73
CA LEU A 37 11.03 -6.88 2.24
C LEU A 37 11.92 -5.68 2.59
N TYR A 38 11.40 -4.46 2.46
CA TYR A 38 12.10 -3.23 2.84
C TYR A 38 12.45 -3.21 4.33
N VAL A 39 11.48 -3.45 5.21
CA VAL A 39 11.73 -3.47 6.67
C VAL A 39 12.76 -4.53 7.02
N ALA A 40 12.69 -5.71 6.40
CA ALA A 40 13.67 -6.78 6.60
C ALA A 40 15.08 -6.37 6.15
N LEU A 41 15.23 -5.80 4.95
CA LEU A 41 16.53 -5.35 4.42
C LEU A 41 17.13 -4.19 5.23
N ALA A 42 16.30 -3.24 5.65
CA ALA A 42 16.74 -2.13 6.51
C ALA A 42 17.23 -2.65 7.87
N THR A 43 16.51 -3.61 8.46
CA THR A 43 16.92 -4.24 9.73
C THR A 43 18.23 -4.99 9.56
N LEU A 44 18.37 -5.78 8.49
CA LEU A 44 19.60 -6.53 8.20
C LEU A 44 20.80 -5.59 7.99
N TYR A 45 20.62 -4.49 7.24
CA TYR A 45 21.65 -3.49 7.02
C TYR A 45 22.13 -2.84 8.32
N VAL A 46 21.20 -2.44 9.19
CA VAL A 46 21.52 -1.86 10.51
C VAL A 46 22.28 -2.88 11.38
N SER A 47 21.86 -4.14 11.40
CA SER A 47 22.53 -5.20 12.16
C SER A 47 23.96 -5.47 11.65
N VAL A 48 24.18 -5.47 10.32
CA VAL A 48 25.51 -5.64 9.73
C VAL A 48 26.44 -4.49 10.11
N LEU A 49 25.95 -3.25 10.00
CA LEU A 49 26.73 -2.07 10.41
C LEU A 49 27.08 -2.11 11.90
N PHE A 50 26.14 -2.51 12.74
CA PHE A 50 26.36 -2.66 14.17
C PHE A 50 27.43 -3.72 14.47
N GLY A 51 27.37 -4.88 13.81
CA GLY A 51 28.39 -5.92 13.93
C GLY A 51 29.78 -5.47 13.50
N LEU A 52 29.89 -4.72 12.39
CA LEU A 52 31.15 -4.15 11.92
C LEU A 52 31.74 -3.13 12.91
N LEU A 53 30.87 -2.38 13.59
CA LEU A 53 31.25 -1.42 14.63
C LEU A 53 31.85 -2.13 15.86
N LEU A 54 31.31 -3.28 16.22
CA LEU A 54 31.81 -4.10 17.34
C LEU A 54 33.15 -4.80 17.04
N LEU A 55 33.41 -5.14 15.77
CA LEU A 55 34.59 -5.91 15.36
C LEU A 55 35.90 -5.09 15.27
N ARG A 56 35.84 -3.76 15.39
CA ARG A 56 37.05 -2.89 15.34
C ARG A 56 37.15 -1.99 16.57
N PRO A 57 37.87 -2.40 17.63
CA PRO A 57 38.03 -1.60 18.84
C PRO A 57 38.92 -0.36 18.66
N THR A 58 39.64 -0.24 17.54
CA THR A 58 40.57 0.86 17.23
C THR A 58 39.97 1.94 16.31
N PHE A 59 38.65 2.13 16.37
CA PHE A 59 37.98 3.14 15.55
C PHE A 59 38.30 4.57 16.02
N LEU A 60 39.12 5.25 15.21
CA LEU A 60 39.30 6.70 15.21
C LEU A 60 37.93 7.40 15.36
N PHE A 61 37.81 8.30 16.32
CA PHE A 61 36.58 8.94 16.82
C PHE A 61 35.63 9.56 15.76
N GLY A 62 36.01 9.69 14.48
CA GLY A 62 35.18 10.30 13.43
C GLY A 62 34.38 9.33 12.54
N LEU A 63 34.86 8.10 12.33
CA LEU A 63 34.22 7.14 11.43
C LEU A 63 32.82 6.67 11.83
N PRO A 64 32.50 6.38 13.12
CA PRO A 64 31.15 5.95 13.48
C PRO A 64 30.10 7.04 13.23
N LEU A 65 30.46 8.32 13.40
CA LEU A 65 29.58 9.44 13.12
C LEU A 65 29.23 9.51 11.62
N ILE A 66 30.22 9.33 10.74
CA ILE A 66 30.02 9.31 9.29
C ILE A 66 29.12 8.14 8.89
N CYS A 67 29.34 6.94 9.45
CA CYS A 67 28.47 5.79 9.21
C CYS A 67 27.02 6.05 9.61
N TRP A 68 26.79 6.62 10.80
CA TRP A 68 25.44 6.98 11.26
C TRP A 68 24.76 8.02 10.37
N LEU A 69 25.51 9.05 9.92
CA LEU A 69 24.99 10.03 8.98
C LEU A 69 24.59 9.39 7.65
N MET A 70 25.43 8.49 7.11
CA MET A 70 25.12 7.77 5.87
C MET A 70 23.87 6.91 5.99
N VAL A 71 23.67 6.23 7.13
CA VAL A 71 22.45 5.46 7.42
C VAL A 71 21.23 6.37 7.42
N GLY A 72 21.30 7.50 8.13
CA GLY A 72 20.19 8.45 8.22
C GLY A 72 19.80 9.03 6.86
N VAL A 73 20.79 9.46 6.06
CA VAL A 73 20.57 9.99 4.70
C VAL A 73 19.97 8.93 3.80
N PHE A 74 20.50 7.69 3.85
CA PHE A 74 19.97 6.58 3.06
C PHE A 74 18.52 6.27 3.42
N GLN A 75 18.19 6.14 4.71
CA GLN A 75 16.82 5.90 5.17
C GLN A 75 15.87 7.03 4.78
N MET A 76 16.31 8.29 4.86
CA MET A 76 15.52 9.44 4.44
C MET A 76 15.22 9.39 2.94
N PHE A 77 16.23 9.24 2.09
CA PHE A 77 16.05 9.17 0.63
C PHE A 77 15.16 7.99 0.23
N PHE A 78 15.42 6.80 0.78
CA PHE A 78 14.60 5.62 0.51
C PHE A 78 13.15 5.78 1.02
N GLY A 79 12.96 6.38 2.20
CA GLY A 79 11.63 6.65 2.74
C GLY A 79 10.82 7.61 1.86
N LEU A 80 11.48 8.64 1.33
CA LEU A 80 10.87 9.60 0.40
C LEU A 80 10.53 8.96 -0.94
N THR A 81 11.46 8.21 -1.55
CA THR A 81 11.22 7.52 -2.82
C THR A 81 10.11 6.48 -2.69
N PHE A 82 10.11 5.70 -1.61
CA PHE A 82 9.05 4.74 -1.33
C PHE A 82 7.69 5.40 -1.12
N ARG A 83 7.63 6.48 -0.31
CA ARG A 83 6.39 7.26 -0.10
C ARG A 83 5.88 7.84 -1.42
N TRP A 84 6.77 8.33 -2.28
CA TRP A 84 6.41 8.85 -3.59
C TRP A 84 5.92 7.75 -4.53
N LEU A 85 6.61 6.61 -4.61
CA LEU A 85 6.20 5.45 -5.41
C LEU A 85 4.83 4.93 -4.96
N PHE A 86 4.60 4.83 -3.65
CA PHE A 86 3.32 4.42 -3.07
C PHE A 86 2.20 5.39 -3.42
N ARG A 87 2.44 6.70 -3.28
CA ARG A 87 1.49 7.73 -3.70
C ARG A 87 1.20 7.67 -5.21
N ARG A 88 2.23 7.46 -6.03
CA ARG A 88 2.10 7.37 -7.48
C ARG A 88 1.34 6.11 -7.91
N SER A 89 1.63 4.97 -7.30
CA SER A 89 0.93 3.70 -7.53
C SER A 89 -0.54 3.82 -7.15
N LYS A 90 -0.83 4.32 -5.94
CA LYS A 90 -2.20 4.60 -5.48
C LYS A 90 -2.95 5.51 -6.45
N ARG A 91 -2.34 6.64 -6.86
CA ARG A 91 -2.95 7.57 -7.83
C ARG A 91 -3.23 6.91 -9.17
N ARG A 92 -2.29 6.12 -9.70
CA ARG A 92 -2.47 5.41 -10.99
C ARG A 92 -3.58 4.36 -10.91
N TYR A 93 -3.66 3.64 -9.81
CA TYR A 93 -4.72 2.66 -9.60
C TYR A 93 -6.08 3.34 -9.47
N LEU A 94 -6.19 4.39 -8.65
CA LEU A 94 -7.41 5.18 -8.51
C LEU A 94 -7.86 5.76 -9.84
N ALA A 95 -6.95 6.38 -10.59
CA ALA A 95 -7.23 6.93 -11.92
C ALA A 95 -7.61 5.84 -12.95
N ARG A 96 -7.15 4.60 -12.76
CA ARG A 96 -7.56 3.47 -13.60
C ARG A 96 -8.97 3.04 -13.22
N ILE A 97 -9.25 2.81 -11.94
CA ILE A 97 -10.58 2.38 -11.46
C ILE A 97 -11.66 3.41 -11.70
N SER A 98 -11.37 4.70 -11.52
CA SER A 98 -12.36 5.76 -11.71
C SER A 98 -12.92 5.81 -13.13
N ARG A 99 -12.15 5.35 -14.13
CA ARG A 99 -12.62 5.22 -15.52
C ARG A 99 -13.61 4.07 -15.73
N TRP A 100 -13.56 3.06 -14.86
CA TRP A 100 -14.37 1.84 -15.00
C TRP A 100 -15.49 1.78 -13.95
N MET A 101 -15.59 2.73 -13.03
CA MET A 101 -16.76 2.85 -12.14
C MET A 101 -17.99 3.23 -12.97
N PRO A 102 -19.17 2.63 -12.70
CA PRO A 102 -19.51 1.68 -11.63
C PRO A 102 -19.28 0.17 -11.95
N TRP A 103 -18.71 -0.15 -13.10
CA TRP A 103 -18.57 -1.50 -13.67
C TRP A 103 -17.46 -2.36 -13.07
N VAL A 104 -17.16 -2.24 -11.77
CA VAL A 104 -16.16 -3.09 -11.10
C VAL A 104 -16.78 -3.74 -9.88
N CYS A 105 -16.70 -5.07 -9.80
CA CYS A 105 -17.19 -5.79 -8.62
C CYS A 105 -16.41 -5.37 -7.37
N VAL A 106 -17.10 -4.86 -6.35
CA VAL A 106 -16.50 -4.38 -5.10
C VAL A 106 -15.73 -5.48 -4.34
N TYR A 107 -16.12 -6.74 -4.52
CA TYR A 107 -15.55 -7.87 -3.80
C TYR A 107 -14.28 -8.42 -4.46
N CYS A 108 -14.33 -8.79 -5.74
CA CYS A 108 -13.19 -9.43 -6.40
C CYS A 108 -12.39 -8.49 -7.31
N GLY A 109 -12.97 -7.38 -7.76
CA GLY A 109 -12.35 -6.43 -8.67
C GLY A 109 -12.53 -6.77 -10.15
N TYR A 110 -13.37 -7.75 -10.48
CA TYR A 110 -13.67 -8.10 -11.87
C TYR A 110 -14.41 -6.98 -12.58
N CYS A 111 -14.07 -6.76 -13.86
CA CYS A 111 -14.73 -5.78 -14.72
C CYS A 111 -16.07 -6.34 -15.18
N LEU A 112 -17.16 -5.67 -14.80
CA LEU A 112 -18.53 -6.03 -15.13
C LEU A 112 -19.02 -5.36 -16.43
N ASN A 113 -18.13 -4.68 -17.15
CA ASN A 113 -18.49 -4.03 -18.40
C ASN A 113 -18.92 -5.07 -19.44
N GLY A 114 -20.07 -4.85 -20.08
CA GLY A 114 -20.68 -5.76 -21.05
C GLY A 114 -21.48 -6.92 -20.45
N LEU A 115 -21.61 -7.02 -19.13
CA LEU A 115 -22.51 -7.96 -18.46
C LEU A 115 -23.86 -7.30 -18.15
N PRO A 116 -24.94 -8.08 -17.95
CA PRO A 116 -26.25 -7.54 -17.57
C PRO A 116 -26.20 -6.74 -16.26
N GLU A 117 -27.09 -5.77 -16.09
CA GLU A 117 -27.07 -4.86 -14.93
C GLU A 117 -27.34 -5.54 -13.58
N CYS A 118 -28.08 -6.64 -13.60
CA CYS A 118 -28.41 -7.45 -12.43
C CYS A 118 -28.05 -8.90 -12.71
N HIS A 119 -26.86 -9.34 -12.27
CA HIS A 119 -26.40 -10.70 -12.47
C HIS A 119 -25.50 -11.15 -11.31
N VAL A 120 -24.96 -12.36 -11.44
CA VAL A 120 -23.90 -12.90 -10.60
C VAL A 120 -22.54 -12.61 -11.22
N CYS A 121 -21.58 -12.17 -10.41
CA CYS A 121 -20.20 -11.97 -10.84
C CYS A 121 -19.55 -13.33 -11.18
N PRO A 122 -18.95 -13.50 -12.38
CA PRO A 122 -18.40 -14.79 -12.82
C PRO A 122 -17.17 -15.23 -12.01
N GLU A 123 -16.43 -14.30 -11.41
CA GLU A 123 -15.22 -14.60 -10.62
C GLU A 123 -15.52 -15.01 -9.18
N CYS A 124 -16.52 -14.41 -8.54
CA CYS A 124 -16.76 -14.61 -7.10
C CYS A 124 -18.14 -15.17 -6.75
N GLY A 125 -19.02 -15.34 -7.73
CA GLY A 125 -20.35 -15.89 -7.52
C GLY A 125 -21.30 -14.98 -6.74
N ARG A 126 -20.91 -13.74 -6.43
CA ARG A 126 -21.77 -12.80 -5.69
C ARG A 126 -22.74 -12.08 -6.63
N PRO A 127 -24.02 -11.93 -6.24
CA PRO A 127 -24.95 -11.09 -6.99
C PRO A 127 -24.47 -9.64 -6.94
N TYR A 128 -24.74 -8.91 -8.01
CA TYR A 128 -24.52 -7.48 -8.07
C TYR A 128 -25.68 -6.79 -8.78
N ASN A 129 -25.86 -5.52 -8.43
CA ASN A 129 -26.71 -4.57 -9.12
C ASN A 129 -25.85 -3.34 -9.42
N ILE A 130 -25.80 -2.90 -10.68
CA ILE A 130 -24.96 -1.76 -11.11
C ILE A 130 -25.33 -0.46 -10.37
N GLU A 131 -26.61 -0.21 -10.11
CA GLU A 131 -27.07 0.98 -9.37
C GLU A 131 -26.60 0.96 -7.91
N GLU A 132 -26.64 -0.22 -7.27
CA GLU A 132 -26.12 -0.39 -5.91
C GLU A 132 -24.60 -0.25 -5.87
N LEU A 133 -23.90 -0.84 -6.84
CA LEU A 133 -22.45 -0.71 -6.99
C LEU A 133 -22.05 0.75 -7.17
N GLU A 134 -22.77 1.52 -7.97
CA GLU A 134 -22.54 2.95 -8.15
C GLU A 134 -22.65 3.70 -6.82
N LYS A 135 -23.69 3.43 -6.02
CA LYS A 135 -23.86 4.05 -4.69
C LYS A 135 -22.68 3.72 -3.77
N VAL A 136 -22.21 2.46 -3.76
CA VAL A 136 -21.05 2.03 -2.95
C VAL A 136 -19.77 2.71 -3.41
N TRP A 137 -19.53 2.75 -4.72
CA TRP A 137 -18.34 3.37 -5.31
C TRP A 137 -18.33 4.89 -5.11
N ARG A 138 -19.47 5.57 -5.28
CA ARG A 138 -19.60 7.01 -5.03
C ARG A 138 -19.37 7.36 -3.55
N ARG A 139 -19.89 6.55 -2.62
CA ARG A 139 -19.62 6.69 -1.18
C ARG A 139 -18.14 6.49 -0.85
N TRP A 140 -17.46 5.63 -1.60
CA TRP A 140 -16.03 5.43 -1.43
C TRP A 140 -15.21 6.58 -2.01
N ASP A 141 -15.55 7.07 -3.20
CA ASP A 141 -14.85 8.18 -3.86
C ASP A 141 -14.91 9.46 -3.00
N ASN A 142 -16.08 9.77 -2.43
CA ASN A 142 -16.25 10.89 -1.50
C ASN A 142 -15.40 10.80 -0.23
N ARG A 143 -14.93 9.60 0.16
CA ARG A 143 -14.02 9.40 1.31
C ARG A 143 -12.55 9.53 0.93
N VAL A 144 -12.22 9.42 -0.36
CA VAL A 144 -10.85 9.41 -0.87
C VAL A 144 -10.48 10.75 -1.52
N ALA A 145 -11.47 11.56 -1.91
CA ALA A 145 -11.26 12.94 -2.35
C ALA A 145 -10.50 13.75 -1.27
N PRO A 146 -9.37 14.39 -1.64
CA PRO A 146 -8.49 15.09 -0.71
C PRO A 146 -9.09 16.41 -0.19
#